data_AF-A0A9P7A1W8-F1
#
_entry.id   AF-A0A9P7A1W8-F1
#
_cell.length_a   1.000
_cell.length_b   1.000
_cell.length_c   1.000
_cell.angle_alpha   90.00
_cell.angle_beta   90.00
_cell.angle_gamma   90.00
#
_symmetry.space_group_name_H-M   'P 1'
#
loop_
_entity.id
_entity.type
_entity.pdbx_description
1 polymer ?
#
loop_
_entity_poly.entity_id
_entity_poly.type
_entity_poly.pdbx_seq_one_letter_code
_entity_poly.pdbx_strand_id
1 'polypeptide(L)'
;LLAGKLTPEVAHDWENACATYFMHKEIEPKNQVKMVAFGMLDPRLHTWYLALRATLDAGTFTEYMTALKAAWLEAHWDTKLRKKVLGSQQGARPFYEWALGLQNQNALLYNNSAHLDDKQLRNQLKANLCDELTMPVLRAKLASTLTLREWIKEVRHLDDK
;
A
#
# COMPACT_ATOMS: atom_id res chain seq x y z
N LEU A 1 2.22 15.92 8.95
CA LEU A 1 3.34 14.95 9.12
C LEU A 1 4.26 15.46 10.22
N LEU A 2 4.33 14.74 11.35
CA LEU A 2 5.12 15.11 12.53
C LEU A 2 6.62 14.82 12.30
N ALA A 3 7.48 15.37 13.16
CA ALA A 3 8.90 15.06 13.17
C ALA A 3 9.13 13.56 13.43
N GLY A 4 9.87 12.89 12.54
CA GLY A 4 10.13 11.46 12.64
C GLY A 4 10.73 10.85 11.37
N LYS A 5 10.92 9.53 11.37
CA LYS A 5 11.27 8.77 10.16
C LYS A 5 9.99 8.55 9.35
N LEU A 6 9.97 9.01 8.10
CA LEU A 6 8.89 8.68 7.17
C LEU A 6 8.95 7.18 6.85
N THR A 7 7.85 6.46 7.07
CA THR A 7 7.68 5.06 6.63
C THR A 7 6.65 5.00 5.50
N PRO A 8 6.61 3.91 4.71
CA PRO A 8 5.59 3.75 3.67
C PRO A 8 4.16 3.87 4.21
N GLU A 9 3.89 3.33 5.40
CA GLU A 9 2.61 3.42 6.09
C GLU A 9 2.26 4.88 6.41
N VAL A 10 3.18 5.60 7.04
CA VAL A 10 2.98 7.02 7.39
C VAL A 10 2.77 7.89 6.14
N ALA A 11 3.51 7.60 5.07
CA ALA A 11 3.37 8.31 3.80
C ALA A 11 1.99 8.04 3.16
N HIS A 12 1.53 6.79 3.20
CA HIS A 12 0.22 6.39 2.68
C HIS A 12 -0.94 6.98 3.49
N ASP A 13 -0.86 6.94 4.82
CA ASP A 13 -1.88 7.53 5.70
C ASP A 13 -1.97 9.05 5.48
N TRP A 14 -0.82 9.72 5.33
CA TRP A 14 -0.78 11.14 5.05
C TRP A 14 -1.35 11.47 3.66
N GLU A 15 -1.05 10.67 2.64
CA GLU A 15 -1.61 10.80 1.29
C GLU A 15 -3.14 10.68 1.30
N ASN A 16 -3.68 9.67 1.99
CA ASN A 16 -5.13 9.46 2.13
C ASN A 16 -5.81 10.61 2.90
N ALA A 17 -5.16 11.12 3.96
CA ALA A 17 -5.66 12.26 4.70
C ALA A 17 -5.69 13.54 3.84
N CYS A 18 -4.67 13.76 3.01
CA CYS A 18 -4.65 14.87 2.05
C CYS A 18 -5.75 14.72 1.00
N ALA A 19 -5.93 13.54 0.42
CA ALA A 19 -6.99 13.28 -0.56
C ALA A 19 -8.38 13.56 0.04
N THR A 20 -8.62 13.11 1.27
CA THR A 20 -9.87 13.37 2.01
C THR A 20 -10.07 14.87 2.23
N TYR A 21 -9.01 15.57 2.63
CA TYR A 21 -9.04 17.02 2.81
C TYR A 21 -9.35 17.76 1.50
N PHE A 22 -8.72 17.38 0.38
CA PHE A 22 -8.97 17.99 -0.92
C PHE A 22 -10.41 17.81 -1.38
N MET A 23 -10.98 16.62 -1.20
CA MET A 23 -12.38 16.36 -1.52
C MET A 23 -13.31 17.21 -0.66
N HIS A 24 -13.09 17.23 0.66
CA HIS A 24 -13.98 17.95 1.58
C HIS A 24 -13.89 19.49 1.46
N LYS A 25 -12.74 20.01 1.04
CA LYS A 25 -12.52 21.45 0.84
C LYS A 25 -12.62 21.89 -0.62
N GLU A 26 -12.94 20.98 -1.53
CA GLU A 26 -13.05 21.23 -2.97
C GLU A 26 -11.80 21.93 -3.54
N ILE A 27 -10.62 21.48 -3.12
CA ILE A 27 -9.35 22.11 -3.51
C ILE A 27 -9.03 21.76 -4.97
N GLU A 28 -8.97 22.79 -5.82
CA GLU A 28 -8.56 22.64 -7.22
C GLU A 28 -7.19 21.95 -7.35
N PRO A 29 -6.99 21.06 -8.34
CA PRO A 29 -5.75 20.30 -8.50
C PRO A 29 -4.46 21.13 -8.44
N LYS A 30 -4.42 22.28 -9.14
CA LYS A 30 -3.28 23.21 -9.15
C LYS A 30 -2.96 23.84 -7.78
N ASN A 31 -3.86 23.71 -6.80
CA ASN A 31 -3.71 24.26 -5.47
C ASN A 31 -3.42 23.18 -4.41
N GLN A 32 -3.49 21.89 -4.76
CA GLN A 32 -3.43 20.81 -3.77
C GLN A 32 -2.08 20.78 -3.04
N VAL A 33 -0.96 20.76 -3.78
CA VAL A 33 0.40 20.65 -3.21
C VAL A 33 0.68 21.78 -2.24
N LYS A 34 0.50 23.04 -2.67
CA LYS A 34 0.73 24.20 -1.82
C LYS A 34 -0.12 24.17 -0.54
N MET A 35 -1.35 23.68 -0.60
CA MET A 35 -2.24 23.67 0.58
C MET A 35 -1.79 22.68 1.66
N VAL A 36 -1.16 21.55 1.29
CA VAL A 36 -0.75 20.52 2.26
C VAL A 36 0.73 20.60 2.64
N ALA A 37 1.58 21.14 1.76
CA ALA A 37 3.01 21.25 2.03
C ALA A 37 3.31 22.17 3.24
N PHE A 38 2.52 23.24 3.43
CA PHE A 38 2.61 24.07 4.64
C PHE A 38 2.14 23.36 5.92
N GLY A 39 1.34 22.29 5.80
CA GLY A 39 0.92 21.45 6.94
C GLY A 39 1.98 20.44 7.41
N MET A 40 3.17 20.46 6.81
CA MET A 40 4.30 19.63 7.25
C MET A 40 4.99 20.27 8.46
N LEU A 41 5.08 19.53 9.56
CA LEU A 41 5.63 20.02 10.83
C LEU A 41 7.12 19.67 11.00
N ASP A 42 7.67 18.76 10.20
CA ASP A 42 9.09 18.46 10.21
C ASP A 42 9.88 19.57 9.48
N PRO A 43 10.81 20.29 10.16
CA PRO A 43 11.53 21.42 9.56
C PRO A 43 12.38 21.04 8.35
N ARG A 44 12.84 19.78 8.29
CA ARG A 44 13.70 19.29 7.20
C ARG A 44 12.88 19.06 5.93
N LEU A 45 11.67 18.49 6.09
CA LEU A 45 10.69 18.37 5.01
C LEU A 45 10.23 19.74 4.52
N HIS A 46 9.99 20.67 5.44
CA HIS A 46 9.63 22.03 5.09
C HIS A 46 10.72 22.74 4.28
N THR A 47 11.98 22.64 4.72
CA THR A 47 13.13 23.18 4.00
C THR A 47 13.29 22.55 2.60
N TRP A 48 13.14 21.22 2.50
CA TRP A 48 13.16 20.51 1.22
C TRP A 48 12.07 21.00 0.27
N TYR A 49 10.84 21.16 0.76
CA TYR A 49 9.73 21.70 -0.03
C TYR A 49 10.03 23.13 -0.49
N LEU A 50 10.48 24.02 0.40
CA LEU A 50 10.80 25.40 0.04
C LEU A 50 11.89 25.49 -1.03
N ALA A 51 12.91 24.64 -0.96
CA ALA A 51 13.99 24.58 -1.95
C ALA A 51 13.52 24.16 -3.35
N LEU A 52 12.46 23.35 -3.44
CA LEU A 52 11.93 22.80 -4.70
C LEU A 52 10.53 23.33 -5.05
N ARG A 53 10.09 24.38 -4.35
CA ARG A 53 8.69 24.82 -4.35
C ARG A 53 8.13 25.05 -5.75
N ALA A 54 8.88 25.76 -6.61
CA ALA A 54 8.43 26.07 -7.96
C ALA A 54 8.16 24.80 -8.79
N THR A 55 9.01 23.79 -8.66
CA THR A 55 8.85 22.51 -9.37
C THR A 55 7.72 21.68 -8.76
N LEU A 56 7.65 21.59 -7.43
CA LEU A 56 6.65 20.79 -6.73
C LEU A 56 5.23 21.36 -6.87
N ASP A 57 5.07 22.68 -6.81
CA ASP A 57 3.78 23.36 -6.95
C ASP A 57 3.24 23.33 -8.40
N ALA A 58 4.12 23.17 -9.40
CA ALA A 58 3.72 23.06 -10.81
C ALA A 58 3.18 21.68 -11.18
N GLY A 59 3.51 20.66 -10.40
CA GLY A 59 3.05 19.29 -10.60
C GLY A 59 1.69 18.98 -9.98
N THR A 60 1.24 17.75 -10.20
CA THR A 60 0.09 17.15 -9.54
C THR A 60 0.43 16.69 -8.12
N PHE A 61 -0.60 16.49 -7.30
CA PHE A 61 -0.40 15.90 -5.97
C PHE A 61 0.26 14.51 -6.02
N THR A 62 -0.04 13.71 -7.05
CA THR A 62 0.59 12.39 -7.26
C THR A 62 2.09 12.51 -7.53
N GLU A 63 2.50 13.46 -8.37
CA GLU A 63 3.94 13.71 -8.64
C GLU A 63 4.64 14.23 -7.39
N TYR A 64 4.00 15.09 -6.61
CA TYR A 64 4.49 15.53 -5.32
C TYR A 64 4.70 14.36 -4.34
N MET A 65 3.70 13.47 -4.20
CA MET A 65 3.81 12.28 -3.34
C MET A 65 4.93 11.35 -3.80
N THR A 66 5.13 11.22 -5.11
CA THR A 66 6.23 10.46 -5.70
C THR A 66 7.59 11.06 -5.32
N ALA A 67 7.74 12.38 -5.46
CA ALA A 67 8.95 13.09 -5.08
C ALA A 67 9.22 13.01 -3.57
N LEU A 68 8.17 13.14 -2.74
CA LEU A 68 8.26 13.03 -1.28
C LEU A 68 8.76 11.64 -0.87
N LYS A 69 8.12 10.57 -1.38
CA LYS A 69 8.52 9.19 -1.10
C LYS A 69 9.94 8.91 -1.56
N ALA A 70 10.35 9.40 -2.74
CA ALA A 70 11.70 9.23 -3.25
C ALA A 70 12.77 9.94 -2.41
N ALA A 71 12.47 11.12 -1.87
CA ALA A 71 13.42 11.90 -1.06
C ALA A 71 13.55 11.41 0.39
N TRP A 72 12.51 10.78 0.94
CA TRP A 72 12.43 10.54 2.40
C TRP A 72 12.29 9.07 2.81
N LEU A 73 11.83 8.19 1.92
CA LEU A 73 11.87 6.76 2.19
C LEU A 73 13.25 6.20 1.89
N GLU A 74 13.55 5.05 2.48
CA GLU A 74 14.80 4.35 2.21
C GLU A 74 14.90 4.00 0.71
N ALA A 75 16.11 4.02 0.16
CA ALA A 75 16.35 3.55 -1.19
C ALA A 75 15.79 2.13 -1.38
N HIS A 76 15.08 1.92 -2.50
CA HIS A 76 14.43 0.67 -2.86
C HIS A 76 13.38 0.18 -1.84
N TRP A 77 12.76 1.07 -1.06
CA TRP A 77 11.73 0.71 -0.08
C TRP A 77 10.60 -0.13 -0.69
N ASP A 78 10.20 0.18 -1.92
CA ASP A 78 9.14 -0.46 -2.68
C ASP A 78 9.52 -1.89 -3.07
N THR A 79 10.75 -2.08 -3.56
CA THR A 79 11.31 -3.38 -3.91
C THR A 79 11.46 -4.24 -2.66
N LYS A 80 11.92 -3.67 -1.54
CA LYS A 80 12.03 -4.37 -0.25
C LYS A 80 10.66 -4.78 0.27
N LEU A 81 9.67 -3.90 0.20
CA LEU A 81 8.31 -4.19 0.62
C LEU A 81 7.66 -5.25 -0.28
N ARG A 82 7.84 -5.17 -1.60
CA ARG A 82 7.39 -6.22 -2.53
C ARG A 82 8.04 -7.57 -2.23
N LYS A 83 9.34 -7.59 -1.94
CA LYS A 83 10.04 -8.81 -1.53
C LYS A 83 9.46 -9.37 -0.23
N LYS A 84 9.09 -8.52 0.73
CA LYS A 84 8.42 -8.93 1.96
C LYS A 84 7.04 -9.53 1.68
N VAL A 85 6.24 -8.92 0.80
CA VAL A 85 4.94 -9.45 0.35
C VAL A 85 5.12 -10.83 -0.30
N LEU A 86 6.08 -10.97 -1.22
CA LEU A 86 6.36 -12.23 -1.93
C LEU A 86 7.00 -13.32 -1.06
N GLY A 87 7.67 -12.95 0.03
CA GLY A 87 8.26 -13.90 0.98
C GLY A 87 7.34 -14.26 2.15
N SER A 88 6.14 -13.67 2.23
CA SER A 88 5.21 -13.89 3.33
C SER A 88 4.50 -15.23 3.16
N GLN A 89 4.43 -16.00 4.26
CA GLN A 89 3.79 -17.31 4.34
C GLN A 89 2.73 -17.33 5.44
N GLN A 90 1.68 -18.14 5.28
CA GLN A 90 0.63 -18.27 6.29
C GLN A 90 1.23 -18.64 7.67
N GLY A 91 2.08 -19.68 7.69
CA GLY A 91 2.61 -20.24 8.92
C GLY A 91 1.48 -20.76 9.82
N ALA A 92 1.60 -20.54 11.13
CA ALA A 92 0.59 -20.95 12.12
C ALA A 92 -0.57 -19.93 12.30
N ARG A 93 -0.65 -18.90 11.46
CA ARG A 93 -1.68 -17.84 11.59
C ARG A 93 -2.98 -18.27 10.90
N PRO A 94 -4.14 -17.81 11.40
CA PRO A 94 -5.40 -17.92 10.65
C PRO A 94 -5.24 -17.33 9.25
N PHE A 95 -5.73 -18.04 8.23
CA PHE A 95 -5.60 -17.64 6.84
C PHE A 95 -6.09 -16.21 6.60
N TYR A 96 -7.24 -15.87 7.17
CA TYR A 96 -7.86 -14.58 6.95
C TYR A 96 -7.03 -13.41 7.52
N GLU A 97 -6.45 -13.58 8.70
CA GLU A 97 -5.57 -12.58 9.32
C GLU A 97 -4.33 -12.35 8.47
N TRP A 98 -3.69 -13.44 8.03
CA TRP A 98 -2.51 -13.37 7.17
C TRP A 98 -2.83 -12.72 5.81
N ALA A 99 -3.92 -13.13 5.17
CA ALA A 99 -4.34 -12.59 3.88
C ALA A 99 -4.69 -11.10 3.96
N LEU A 100 -5.29 -10.65 5.07
CA LEU A 100 -5.54 -9.23 5.32
C LEU A 100 -4.23 -8.45 5.50
N GLY A 101 -3.30 -8.97 6.31
CA GLY A 101 -1.99 -8.36 6.50
C GLY A 101 -1.20 -8.23 5.19
N LEU A 102 -1.29 -9.23 4.32
CA LEU A 102 -0.65 -9.22 3.00
C LEU A 102 -1.28 -8.19 2.05
N GLN A 103 -2.62 -8.09 2.03
CA GLN A 103 -3.33 -7.06 1.26
C GLN A 103 -2.98 -5.65 1.74
N ASN A 104 -2.91 -5.43 3.06
CA ASN A 104 -2.53 -4.14 3.64
C ASN A 104 -1.11 -3.73 3.22
N GLN A 105 -0.15 -4.66 3.25
CA GLN A 105 1.22 -4.39 2.79
C GLN A 105 1.27 -4.08 1.29
N ASN A 106 0.50 -4.80 0.48
CA ASN A 106 0.45 -4.54 -0.95
C ASN A 106 -0.23 -3.20 -1.29
N ALA A 107 -1.22 -2.77 -0.51
CA ALA A 107 -1.90 -1.49 -0.70
C ALA A 107 -0.95 -0.28 -0.56
N LEU A 108 0.10 -0.39 0.26
CA LEU A 108 1.15 0.64 0.36
C LEU A 108 1.95 0.82 -0.94
N LEU A 109 1.91 -0.17 -1.84
CA LEU A 109 2.53 -0.13 -3.15
C LEU A 109 1.57 0.39 -4.24
N TYR A 110 0.35 0.81 -3.90
CA TYR A 110 -0.61 1.30 -4.90
C TYR A 110 -0.02 2.45 -5.74
N ASN A 111 -0.28 2.43 -7.04
CA ASN A 111 0.35 3.29 -8.06
C ASN A 111 1.88 3.16 -8.23
N ASN A 112 2.52 2.16 -7.61
CA ASN A 112 3.92 1.78 -7.87
C ASN A 112 3.96 0.51 -8.73
N SER A 113 4.96 0.38 -9.62
CA SER A 113 5.17 -0.82 -10.45
C SER A 113 5.44 -2.10 -9.64
N ALA A 114 5.81 -1.96 -8.38
CA ALA A 114 6.01 -3.04 -7.43
C ALA A 114 4.70 -3.63 -6.87
N HIS A 115 3.55 -2.95 -7.07
CA HIS A 115 2.23 -3.44 -6.66
C HIS A 115 1.89 -4.78 -7.32
N LEU A 116 1.37 -5.72 -6.53
CA LEU A 116 0.80 -6.95 -7.07
C LEU A 116 -0.67 -6.74 -7.42
N ASP A 117 -1.07 -7.07 -8.64
CA ASP A 117 -2.49 -7.11 -9.01
C ASP A 117 -3.23 -8.25 -8.28
N ASP A 118 -4.56 -8.24 -8.35
CA ASP A 118 -5.41 -9.23 -7.69
C ASP A 118 -5.07 -10.68 -8.06
N LYS A 119 -4.68 -10.92 -9.31
CA LYS A 119 -4.30 -12.25 -9.79
C LYS A 119 -2.96 -12.67 -9.20
N GLN A 120 -1.99 -11.77 -9.16
CA GLN A 120 -0.68 -11.99 -8.56
C GLN A 120 -0.80 -12.20 -7.05
N LEU A 121 -1.61 -11.41 -6.34
CA LEU A 121 -1.91 -11.59 -4.92
C LEU A 121 -2.57 -12.94 -4.64
N ARG A 122 -3.58 -13.31 -5.43
CA ARG A 122 -4.22 -14.63 -5.29
C ARG A 122 -3.22 -15.77 -5.48
N ASN A 123 -2.33 -15.66 -6.47
CA ASN A 123 -1.28 -16.65 -6.69
C ASN A 123 -0.30 -16.70 -5.51
N GLN A 124 0.08 -15.56 -4.94
CA GLN A 124 0.95 -15.47 -3.78
C GLN A 124 0.32 -16.13 -2.55
N LEU A 125 -0.96 -15.85 -2.29
CA LEU A 125 -1.70 -16.46 -1.18
C LEU A 125 -1.79 -17.98 -1.37
N LYS A 126 -2.15 -18.45 -2.57
CA LYS A 126 -2.28 -19.87 -2.89
C LYS A 126 -0.94 -20.62 -2.74
N ALA A 127 0.17 -20.01 -3.15
CA ALA A 127 1.49 -20.64 -3.11
C ALA A 127 2.09 -20.75 -1.71
N ASN A 128 1.56 -20.00 -0.73
CA ASN A 128 2.15 -19.91 0.60
C ASN A 128 1.13 -20.19 1.73
N LEU A 129 0.08 -20.95 1.41
CA LEU A 129 -0.79 -21.57 2.41
C LEU A 129 0.03 -22.51 3.31
N CYS A 130 -0.44 -22.74 4.53
CA CYS A 130 0.10 -23.81 5.36
C CYS A 130 -0.27 -25.19 4.79
N ASP A 131 0.46 -26.23 5.22
CA ASP A 131 0.26 -27.58 4.72
C ASP A 131 -1.14 -28.12 5.05
N GLU A 132 -1.70 -27.75 6.21
CA GLU A 132 -3.04 -28.18 6.64
C GLU A 132 -4.14 -27.65 5.70
N LEU A 133 -4.03 -26.40 5.25
CA LEU A 133 -5.04 -25.73 4.41
C LEU A 133 -4.83 -25.98 2.90
N THR A 134 -3.61 -26.30 2.49
CA THR A 134 -3.27 -26.53 1.08
C THR A 134 -4.14 -27.63 0.46
N MET A 135 -4.27 -28.79 1.14
CA MET A 135 -5.04 -29.91 0.62
C MET A 135 -6.56 -29.64 0.53
N PRO A 136 -7.22 -29.07 1.54
CA PRO A 136 -8.61 -28.59 1.45
C PRO A 136 -8.85 -27.66 0.27
N VAL A 137 -8.00 -26.65 0.07
CA VAL A 137 -8.15 -25.68 -1.04
C VAL A 137 -8.01 -26.34 -2.41
N LEU A 138 -7.06 -27.27 -2.57
CA LEU A 138 -6.90 -28.03 -3.81
C LEU A 138 -8.12 -28.92 -4.10
N ARG A 139 -8.67 -29.58 -3.08
CA ARG A 139 -9.85 -30.44 -3.22
C ARG A 139 -11.12 -29.65 -3.56
N ALA A 140 -11.25 -28.44 -3.04
CA ALA A 140 -12.38 -27.56 -3.30
C ALA A 140 -12.50 -27.12 -4.76
N LYS A 141 -11.40 -27.19 -5.54
CA LYS A 141 -11.36 -26.84 -6.97
C LYS A 141 -12.04 -25.50 -7.27
N LEU A 142 -11.74 -24.49 -6.44
CA LEU A 142 -12.31 -23.14 -6.55
C LEU A 142 -12.14 -22.58 -7.98
N ALA A 143 -13.20 -21.96 -8.51
CA ALA A 143 -13.22 -21.48 -9.88
C ALA A 143 -12.15 -20.39 -10.12
N SER A 144 -11.50 -20.45 -11.28
CA SER A 144 -10.46 -19.48 -11.67
C SER A 144 -11.02 -18.06 -11.93
N THR A 145 -12.33 -17.97 -12.19
CA THR A 145 -13.09 -16.75 -12.42
C THR A 145 -13.42 -15.97 -11.15
N LEU A 146 -13.24 -16.56 -9.96
CA LEU A 146 -13.47 -15.84 -8.70
C LEU A 146 -12.56 -14.62 -8.61
N THR A 147 -13.13 -13.50 -8.18
CA THR A 147 -12.36 -12.32 -7.77
C THR A 147 -11.46 -12.68 -6.57
N LEU A 148 -10.45 -11.85 -6.29
CA LEU A 148 -9.60 -12.05 -5.11
C LEU A 148 -10.43 -12.13 -3.82
N ARG A 149 -11.40 -11.22 -3.67
CA ARG A 149 -12.28 -11.16 -2.50
C ARG A 149 -13.13 -12.42 -2.32
N GLU A 150 -13.75 -12.91 -3.40
CA GLU A 150 -14.55 -14.13 -3.35
C GLU A 150 -13.68 -15.34 -3.04
N TRP A 151 -12.50 -15.45 -3.67
CA TRP A 151 -11.57 -16.53 -3.41
C TRP A 151 -11.10 -16.55 -1.94
N ILE A 152 -10.72 -15.39 -1.37
CA ILE A 152 -10.34 -15.28 0.05
C ILE A 152 -11.49 -15.73 0.96
N LYS A 153 -12.73 -15.37 0.64
CA LYS A 153 -13.89 -15.79 1.43
C LYS A 153 -14.06 -17.31 1.43
N GLU A 154 -13.96 -17.95 0.27
CA GLU A 154 -14.07 -19.41 0.16
C GLU A 154 -12.93 -20.13 0.91
N VAL A 155 -11.70 -19.64 0.78
CA VAL A 155 -10.55 -20.25 1.49
C VAL A 155 -10.68 -20.07 3.00
N ARG A 156 -11.16 -18.93 3.49
CA ARG A 156 -11.47 -18.73 4.91
C ARG A 156 -12.49 -19.77 5.40
N HIS A 157 -13.54 -20.04 4.65
CA HIS A 157 -14.53 -21.07 5.02
C HIS A 157 -13.95 -22.49 5.07
N LEU A 158 -12.80 -22.74 4.44
CA LEU A 158 -12.07 -24.00 4.53
C LEU A 158 -11.10 -24.04 5.70
N ASP A 159 -10.54 -22.89 6.09
CA ASP A 159 -9.64 -22.73 7.26
C ASP A 159 -10.41 -22.79 8.59
N ASP A 160 -11.65 -22.28 8.61
CA ASP A 160 -12.52 -22.26 9.80
C ASP A 160 -13.15 -23.65 10.12
N LYS A 161 -12.87 -24.70 9.33
CA LYS A 161 -13.46 -26.06 9.46
C LYS A 161 -12.49 -27.04 10.10
#